data_AF-M8C0J3-F1
#
_entry.id   AF-M8C0J3-F1
#
_cell.length_a   1.000
_cell.length_b   1.000
_cell.length_c   1.000
_cell.angle_alpha   90.00
_cell.angle_beta   90.00
_cell.angle_gamma   90.00
#
_symmetry.space_group_name_H-M   'P 1'
#
loop_
_entity.id
_entity.type
_entity.pdbx_description
1 polymer ?
#
loop_
_entity_poly.entity_id
_entity_poly.type
_entity_poly.pdbx_seq_one_letter_code
_entity_poly.pdbx_strand_id
1 'polypeptide(L)'
;MANKHLSLSLFLVLLGLSANLASGQVLFQFYDHFFDWGLKEEIDRLVSIRTRHGIHSESKLQIIEADSDLYLAEIDGKVIVKLGPRYDVGHLIPGGFKVAAHGNDYAVWEKI
;
A
#
# COMPACT_ATOMS: atom_id res chain seq x y z
N MET A 1 13.92 18.67 -7.15
CA MET A 1 14.40 17.28 -6.99
C MET A 1 13.33 16.56 -6.19
N ALA A 2 12.30 16.03 -6.87
CA ALA A 2 11.16 15.41 -6.20
C ALA A 2 11.59 14.05 -5.64
N ASN A 3 11.36 13.86 -4.34
CA ASN A 3 11.81 12.71 -3.58
C ASN A 3 11.10 11.46 -4.11
N LYS A 4 11.87 10.41 -4.43
CA LYS A 4 11.40 9.14 -5.02
C LYS A 4 10.57 8.28 -4.06
N HIS A 5 10.19 8.83 -2.92
CA HIS A 5 9.26 8.20 -1.99
C HIS A 5 7.85 8.39 -2.54
N LEU A 6 7.23 7.32 -3.04
CA LEU A 6 5.78 7.22 -2.96
C LEU A 6 5.43 7.48 -1.49
N SER A 7 4.88 8.66 -1.23
CA SER A 7 4.53 9.07 0.14
C SER A 7 3.57 8.04 0.72
N LEU A 8 3.77 7.63 1.97
CA LEU A 8 2.89 6.74 2.74
C LEU A 8 1.38 7.07 2.56
N SER A 9 1.10 8.37 2.35
CA SER A 9 -0.21 8.94 2.02
C SER A 9 -0.84 8.35 0.75
N LEU A 10 -0.06 8.08 -0.30
CA LEU A 10 -0.53 7.51 -1.58
C LEU A 10 -1.03 6.08 -1.42
N PHE A 11 -0.33 5.26 -0.62
CA PHE A 11 -0.77 3.89 -0.35
C PHE A 11 -2.00 3.82 0.55
N LEU A 12 -2.07 4.68 1.57
CA LEU A 12 -3.25 4.77 2.45
C LEU A 12 -4.49 5.28 1.71
N VAL A 13 -4.33 6.22 0.77
CA VAL A 13 -5.41 6.70 -0.10
C VAL A 13 -5.83 5.64 -1.12
N LEU A 14 -4.88 4.92 -1.75
CA LEU A 14 -5.19 3.83 -2.69
C LEU A 14 -5.88 2.63 -2.04
N LEU A 15 -5.56 2.33 -0.78
CA LEU A 15 -6.20 1.25 0.00
C LEU A 15 -7.52 1.68 0.64
N GLY A 16 -7.89 2.96 0.57
CA GLY A 16 -9.15 3.48 1.11
C GLY A 16 -9.21 3.58 2.63
N LEU A 17 -8.07 3.45 3.32
CA LEU A 17 -7.99 3.44 4.79
C LEU A 17 -8.07 4.83 5.44
N SER A 18 -8.43 5.86 4.68
CA SER A 18 -8.68 7.20 5.22
C SER A 18 -10.06 7.27 5.88
N ALA A 19 -10.16 6.83 7.13
CA ALA A 19 -11.13 7.45 8.04
C ALA A 19 -10.56 8.82 8.44
N ASN A 20 -10.95 9.87 7.70
CA ASN A 20 -10.65 11.28 7.95
C ASN A 20 -9.18 11.73 7.75
N LEU A 21 -8.80 12.14 6.54
CA LEU A 21 -8.00 13.36 6.38
C LEU A 21 -8.16 14.02 5.00
N ALA A 22 -8.89 15.15 5.01
CA ALA A 22 -8.65 16.37 4.25
C ALA A 22 -8.58 16.34 2.71
N SER A 23 -9.67 16.85 2.11
CA SER A 23 -9.71 17.85 1.01
C SER A 23 -9.11 17.46 -0.35
N GLY A 24 -9.88 17.71 -1.42
CA GLY A 24 -9.57 17.43 -2.83
C GLY A 24 -8.27 17.97 -3.44
N GLN A 25 -7.34 18.51 -2.65
CA GLN A 25 -5.97 18.83 -3.06
C GLN A 25 -5.09 17.58 -3.23
N VAL A 26 -5.30 16.54 -2.41
CA VAL A 26 -4.54 15.28 -2.49
C VAL A 26 -4.82 14.54 -3.81
N LEU A 27 -6.07 14.55 -4.26
CA LEU A 27 -6.49 13.91 -5.53
C LEU A 27 -5.87 14.58 -6.77
N PHE A 28 -5.66 15.90 -6.74
CA PHE A 28 -5.15 16.66 -7.89
C PHE A 28 -3.64 16.51 -8.05
N GLN A 29 -2.88 16.51 -6.95
CA GLN A 29 -1.45 16.22 -7.01
C GLN A 29 -1.16 14.80 -7.51
N PHE A 30 -2.06 13.84 -7.30
CA PHE A 30 -1.87 12.48 -7.83
C PHE A 30 -2.00 12.38 -9.36
N TYR A 31 -2.80 13.23 -9.98
CA TYR A 31 -3.05 13.16 -11.42
C TYR A 31 -1.82 13.52 -12.28
N ASP A 32 -1.08 14.56 -11.89
CA ASP A 32 0.14 14.98 -12.61
C ASP A 32 1.28 13.96 -12.43
N HIS A 33 1.44 13.40 -11.23
CA HIS A 33 2.45 12.36 -10.97
C HIS A 33 2.12 11.00 -11.62
N PHE A 34 0.83 10.72 -11.87
CA PHE A 34 0.38 9.49 -12.52
C PHE A 34 0.82 9.40 -13.99
N PHE A 35 0.78 10.52 -14.71
CA PHE A 35 1.10 10.55 -16.14
C PHE A 35 2.58 10.75 -16.45
N ASP A 36 3.31 11.52 -15.62
CA ASP A 36 4.69 11.91 -15.94
C ASP A 36 5.78 10.97 -15.38
N TRP A 37 5.47 10.09 -14.41
CA TRP A 37 6.51 9.32 -13.67
C TRP A 37 6.55 7.81 -13.91
N GLY A 38 5.74 7.28 -14.85
CA GLY A 38 5.77 5.85 -15.18
C GLY A 38 5.23 4.92 -14.07
N LEU A 39 4.53 5.47 -13.07
CA LEU A 39 3.95 4.73 -11.94
C LEU A 39 2.64 4.02 -12.29
N LYS A 40 2.12 4.21 -13.50
CA LYS A 40 0.84 3.68 -13.96
C LYS A 40 0.74 2.16 -13.76
N GLU A 41 1.74 1.40 -14.19
CA GLU A 41 1.70 -0.06 -14.08
C GLU A 41 1.66 -0.53 -12.62
N GLU A 42 2.38 0.17 -11.75
CA GLU A 42 2.45 -0.16 -10.33
C GLU A 42 1.11 0.12 -9.64
N ILE A 43 0.52 1.27 -9.93
CA ILE A 43 -0.80 1.65 -9.43
C ILE A 43 -1.86 0.69 -9.98
N ASP A 44 -1.82 0.34 -11.26
CA ASP A 44 -2.75 -0.62 -11.87
C ASP A 44 -2.68 -1.99 -11.17
N ARG A 45 -1.47 -2.45 -10.81
CA ARG A 45 -1.28 -3.70 -10.03
C ARG A 45 -1.92 -3.60 -8.65
N LEU A 46 -1.69 -2.51 -7.92
CA LEU A 46 -2.24 -2.28 -6.58
C LEU A 46 -3.77 -2.15 -6.60
N VAL A 47 -4.32 -1.44 -7.58
CA VAL A 47 -5.77 -1.33 -7.79
C VAL A 47 -6.38 -2.69 -8.12
N SER A 48 -5.69 -3.50 -8.94
CA SER A 48 -6.13 -4.87 -9.24
C SER A 48 -6.17 -5.76 -7.98
N ILE A 49 -5.15 -5.66 -7.12
CA ILE A 49 -5.09 -6.36 -5.81
C ILE A 49 -6.28 -5.96 -4.94
N ARG A 50 -6.48 -4.65 -4.76
CA ARG A 50 -7.60 -4.10 -3.98
C ARG A 50 -8.95 -4.60 -4.50
N THR A 51 -9.14 -4.53 -5.81
CA THR A 51 -10.43 -4.89 -6.45
C THR A 51 -10.73 -6.37 -6.31
N ARG A 52 -9.78 -7.26 -6.59
CA ARG A 52 -10.02 -8.72 -6.54
C ARG A 52 -10.24 -9.26 -5.13
N HIS A 53 -9.69 -8.59 -4.10
CA HIS A 53 -9.93 -8.93 -2.69
C HIS A 53 -11.13 -8.20 -2.08
N GLY A 54 -11.76 -7.30 -2.85
CA GLY A 54 -12.90 -6.50 -2.40
C GLY A 54 -12.54 -5.60 -1.21
N ILE A 55 -11.35 -4.99 -1.22
CA ILE A 55 -10.95 -4.05 -0.17
C ILE A 55 -11.64 -2.70 -0.39
N HIS A 56 -12.27 -2.19 0.65
CA HIS A 56 -13.00 -0.91 0.66
C HIS A 56 -12.72 -0.12 1.94
N SER A 57 -13.33 1.06 2.08
CA SER A 57 -13.07 1.99 3.18
C SER A 57 -13.48 1.50 4.57
N GLU A 58 -14.27 0.42 4.63
CA GLU A 58 -14.71 -0.21 5.88
C GLU A 58 -13.96 -1.52 6.16
N SER A 59 -13.02 -1.90 5.27
CA SER A 59 -12.16 -3.06 5.49
C SER A 59 -11.39 -2.90 6.79
N LYS A 60 -11.29 -3.99 7.55
CA LYS A 60 -10.61 -4.03 8.84
C LYS A 60 -9.10 -3.97 8.64
N LEU A 61 -8.47 -2.94 9.19
CA LEU A 61 -7.01 -2.82 9.27
C LEU A 61 -6.49 -3.39 10.59
N GLN A 62 -5.45 -4.21 10.52
CA GLN A 62 -4.73 -4.73 11.67
C GLN A 62 -3.23 -4.44 11.49
N ILE A 63 -2.67 -3.60 12.36
CA ILE A 63 -1.24 -3.31 12.35
C ILE A 63 -0.51 -4.50 12.97
N ILE A 64 0.45 -5.07 12.24
CA ILE A 64 1.34 -6.14 12.71
C ILE A 64 2.57 -5.51 13.37
N GLU A 65 3.20 -4.55 12.69
CA GLU A 65 4.40 -3.86 13.19
C GLU A 65 4.44 -2.41 12.68
N ALA A 66 4.89 -1.49 13.53
CA ALA A 66 5.00 -0.07 13.20
C ALA A 66 6.22 0.55 13.91
N ASP A 67 7.33 0.63 13.17
CA ASP A 67 8.61 1.19 13.56
C ASP A 67 9.01 2.35 12.63
N SER A 68 10.14 3.01 12.91
CA SER A 68 10.67 4.11 12.10
C SER A 68 10.98 3.75 10.64
N ASP A 69 11.28 2.49 10.37
CA ASP A 69 11.73 1.95 9.09
C ASP A 69 10.84 0.82 8.56
N LEU A 70 9.72 0.55 9.25
CA LEU A 70 8.75 -0.48 8.87
C LEU A 70 7.32 -0.09 9.28
N TYR A 71 6.39 -0.15 8.34
CA TYR A 71 4.96 -0.22 8.62
C TYR A 71 4.40 -1.46 7.95
N LEU A 72 3.90 -2.41 8.74
CA LEU A 72 3.35 -3.68 8.28
C LEU A 72 1.93 -3.83 8.80
N ALA A 73 0.97 -3.98 7.87
CA ALA A 73 -0.43 -4.11 8.23
C ALA A 73 -1.17 -5.12 7.36
N GLU A 74 -2.13 -5.80 7.96
CA GLU A 74 -3.06 -6.72 7.33
C GLU A 74 -4.43 -6.05 7.13
N ILE A 75 -5.05 -6.31 5.98
CA ILE A 75 -6.37 -5.80 5.61
C ILE A 75 -7.30 -7.00 5.37
N ASP A 76 -8.41 -7.05 6.11
CA ASP A 76 -9.46 -8.09 6.05
C ASP A 76 -8.96 -9.55 6.20
N GLY A 77 -7.72 -9.78 6.64
CA GLY A 77 -7.12 -11.10 6.58
C GLY A 77 -6.93 -11.65 5.17
N LYS A 78 -6.82 -10.76 4.18
CA LYS A 78 -6.68 -11.07 2.75
C LYS A 78 -5.40 -10.52 2.14
N VAL A 79 -4.99 -9.32 2.56
CA VAL A 79 -3.83 -8.61 1.99
C VAL A 79 -2.95 -8.09 3.11
N ILE A 80 -1.63 -8.19 2.95
CA ILE A 80 -0.64 -7.58 3.84
C ILE A 80 0.15 -6.55 3.04
N VAL A 81 0.39 -5.39 3.64
CA VAL A 81 1.14 -4.28 3.05
C VAL A 81 2.31 -3.93 3.95
N LYS A 82 3.50 -3.86 3.35
CA LYS A 82 4.72 -3.38 3.96
C LYS A 82 5.13 -2.07 3.32
N LEU A 83 5.49 -1.10 4.15
CA LEU A 83 6.08 0.17 3.76
C LEU A 83 7.36 0.41 4.58
N GLY A 84 8.31 1.13 4.01
CA GLY A 84 9.60 1.44 4.65
C GLY A 84 10.76 0.60 4.11
N PRO A 85 12.02 0.96 4.42
CA PRO A 85 13.20 0.36 3.84
C PRO A 85 13.58 -1.02 4.43
N ARG A 86 13.02 -1.44 5.57
CA ARG A 86 13.36 -2.73 6.21
C ARG A 86 12.97 -3.93 5.34
N TYR A 87 13.90 -4.75 4.84
CA TYR A 87 13.57 -5.84 3.90
C TYR A 87 13.26 -7.18 4.58
N ASP A 88 13.79 -7.42 5.77
CA ASP A 88 13.80 -8.69 6.50
C ASP A 88 12.51 -8.95 7.30
N VAL A 89 11.36 -8.80 6.65
CA VAL A 89 10.04 -8.92 7.29
C VAL A 89 9.38 -10.29 7.14
N GLY A 90 10.02 -11.24 6.45
CA GLY A 90 9.41 -12.52 6.09
C GLY A 90 8.93 -13.35 7.29
N HIS A 91 9.59 -13.22 8.44
CA HIS A 91 9.21 -13.89 9.68
C HIS A 91 7.93 -13.33 10.33
N LEU A 92 7.52 -12.13 9.94
CA LEU A 92 6.30 -11.46 10.40
C LEU A 92 5.08 -11.81 9.52
N ILE A 93 5.30 -12.38 8.35
CA ILE A 93 4.23 -12.71 7.40
C ILE A 93 3.61 -14.07 7.79
N PRO A 94 2.30 -14.12 8.10
CA PRO A 94 1.62 -15.38 8.38
C PRO A 94 1.69 -16.36 7.20
N GLY A 95 1.60 -17.65 7.49
CA GLY A 95 1.49 -18.68 6.47
C GLY A 95 0.26 -18.50 5.57
N GLY A 96 0.36 -18.93 4.32
CA GLY A 96 -0.74 -18.82 3.34
C GLY A 96 -0.79 -17.50 2.58
N PHE A 97 0.26 -16.67 2.68
CA PHE A 97 0.42 -15.45 1.91
C PHE A 97 1.54 -15.58 0.87
N LYS A 98 1.36 -14.99 -0.32
CA LYS A 98 2.38 -14.88 -1.37
C LYS A 98 2.57 -13.44 -1.80
N VAL A 99 3.79 -13.09 -2.21
CA VAL A 99 4.08 -11.75 -2.77
C VAL A 99 3.27 -11.56 -4.04
N ALA A 100 2.53 -10.44 -4.12
CA ALA A 100 1.72 -10.05 -5.26
C ALA A 100 2.25 -8.81 -5.99
N ALA A 101 2.91 -7.90 -5.26
CA ALA A 101 3.58 -6.72 -5.81
C ALA A 101 4.71 -6.28 -4.88
N HIS A 102 5.75 -5.64 -5.43
CA HIS A 102 6.83 -5.04 -4.66
C HIS A 102 7.54 -3.97 -5.49
N GLY A 103 8.25 -3.08 -4.81
CA GLY A 103 9.09 -2.07 -5.43
C GLY A 103 9.93 -1.35 -4.38
N ASN A 104 10.30 -0.10 -4.65
CA ASN A 104 11.15 0.64 -3.72
C ASN A 104 10.42 0.92 -2.40
N ASP A 105 10.96 0.40 -1.30
CA ASP A 105 10.42 0.56 0.06
C ASP A 105 8.97 0.09 0.28
N TYR A 106 8.46 -0.82 -0.56
CA TYR A 106 7.16 -1.46 -0.32
C TYR A 106 7.08 -2.90 -0.84
N ALA A 107 6.18 -3.66 -0.23
CA ALA A 107 5.77 -4.98 -0.71
C ALA A 107 4.32 -5.27 -0.30
N VAL A 108 3.63 -6.06 -1.12
CA VAL A 108 2.24 -6.48 -0.89
C VAL A 108 2.15 -7.99 -1.03
N TRP A 109 1.52 -8.64 -0.05
CA TRP A 109 1.19 -10.06 -0.08
C TRP A 109 -0.31 -10.26 -0.15
N GLU A 110 -0.72 -11.35 -0.78
CA GLU A 110 -2.10 -11.79 -0.86
C GLU A 110 -2.23 -13.20 -0.34
N LYS A 111 -3.37 -13.45 0.31
CA LYS A 111 -3.74 -14.79 0.76
C LYS A 111 -4.00 -15.70 -0.44
N ILE A 112 -3.48 -16.93 -0.37
CA ILE A 112 -3.64 -18.00 -1.36
C ILE A 112 -4.98 -18.71 -1.15
#